data_AF-A0AAD2VNH5-F1
#
_entry.id   AF-A0AAD2VNH5-F1
#
_cell.length_a   1.000
_cell.length_b   1.000
_cell.length_c   1.000
_cell.angle_alpha   90.00
_cell.angle_beta   90.00
_cell.angle_gamma   90.00
#
_symmetry.space_group_name_H-M   'P 1'
#
loop_
_entity.id
_entity.type
_entity.pdbx_description
1 polymer ?
#
loop_
_entity_poly.entity_id
_entity_poly.type
_entity_poly.pdbx_seq_one_letter_code
_entity_poly.pdbx_strand_id
1 'polypeptide(L)'
;SKAIVIQENKGTNNIKGDVYFVENESWGSVIYNLFLQLEKENKSHTSLEVHSPGHAMALGIKIKNDKENKFVINFYDPNQTATHKRVFFCTNNICDIINLTAYDFLSEQCLKCYGLKEDTLSLFVDKTKSNDNNNVFIKKLPDNILQGVVINFAMGAGLREIIKKVYNDTRFTDLTKSQMKILCESKNVNNVPGLLLALQNGHDNVIDEYGTLIKKSNLNKEELIHILSARTLDGTIPGLYQALQNGHA
;
A
#
# COMPACT_ATOMS: atom_id res chain seq x y z
N SER A 1 -8.67 15.38 9.98
CA SER A 1 -9.28 15.43 8.63
C SER A 1 -10.54 14.58 8.64
N LYS A 2 -11.53 14.84 7.77
CA LYS A 2 -12.66 13.92 7.59
C LYS A 2 -12.09 12.57 7.11
N ALA A 3 -12.49 11.47 7.72
CA ALA A 3 -12.10 10.14 7.28
C ALA A 3 -12.55 9.95 5.82
N ILE A 4 -11.59 9.73 4.93
CA ILE A 4 -11.87 9.40 3.53
C ILE A 4 -12.25 7.92 3.53
N VAL A 5 -13.44 7.60 3.02
CA VAL A 5 -13.81 6.20 2.74
C VAL A 5 -14.10 6.12 1.25
N ILE A 6 -13.16 5.54 0.50
CA ILE A 6 -13.36 5.22 -0.91
C ILE A 6 -13.66 3.73 -1.00
N GLN A 7 -14.74 3.40 -1.70
CA GLN A 7 -15.18 2.02 -1.86
C GLN A 7 -14.71 1.48 -3.21
N GLU A 8 -13.95 0.39 -3.19
CA GLU A 8 -13.60 -0.39 -4.38
C GLU A 8 -14.60 -1.53 -4.54
N ASN A 9 -15.46 -1.39 -5.55
CA ASN A 9 -16.63 -2.26 -5.75
C ASN A 9 -16.48 -3.23 -6.93
N LYS A 10 -15.39 -3.12 -7.70
CA LYS A 10 -15.24 -3.86 -8.96
C LYS A 10 -13.78 -4.26 -9.17
N GLY A 11 -13.57 -5.51 -9.56
CA GLY A 11 -12.28 -6.03 -9.98
C GLY A 11 -11.82 -7.26 -9.20
N THR A 12 -10.75 -7.88 -9.71
CA THR A 12 -10.05 -9.03 -9.13
C THR A 12 -9.06 -8.57 -8.06
N ASN A 13 -9.50 -7.91 -6.99
CA ASN A 13 -8.55 -7.37 -6.01
C ASN A 13 -7.85 -8.49 -5.22
N ASN A 14 -6.52 -8.43 -5.14
CA ASN A 14 -5.73 -9.35 -4.32
C ASN A 14 -5.79 -9.04 -2.82
N ILE A 15 -6.30 -7.84 -2.46
CA ILE A 15 -6.55 -7.44 -1.08
C ILE A 15 -8.05 -7.21 -0.85
N LYS A 16 -8.49 -7.41 0.40
CA LYS A 16 -9.89 -7.29 0.83
C LYS A 16 -9.95 -6.65 2.22
N GLY A 17 -10.99 -5.88 2.49
CA GLY A 17 -11.20 -5.23 3.80
C GLY A 17 -10.79 -3.75 3.83
N ASP A 18 -10.45 -3.27 5.02
CA ASP A 18 -10.08 -1.86 5.23
C ASP A 18 -8.61 -1.65 4.87
N VAL A 19 -8.33 -0.63 4.07
CA VAL A 19 -6.99 -0.32 3.54
C VAL A 19 -6.55 1.05 4.01
N TYR A 20 -5.32 1.12 4.53
CA TYR A 20 -4.69 2.34 4.99
C TYR A 20 -3.36 2.49 4.27
N PHE A 21 -3.30 3.44 3.34
CA PHE A 21 -2.06 3.79 2.67
C PHE A 21 -1.42 4.93 3.45
N VAL A 22 -0.24 4.68 4.02
CA VAL A 22 0.34 5.51 5.08
C VAL A 22 1.83 5.73 4.85
N GLU A 23 2.29 6.92 5.21
CA GLU A 23 3.69 7.29 5.27
C GLU A 23 4.43 6.45 6.31
N ASN A 24 5.66 6.04 5.99
CA ASN A 24 6.49 5.25 6.89
C ASN A 24 6.80 5.99 8.20
N GLU A 25 6.74 7.32 8.21
CA GLU A 25 6.89 8.16 9.40
C GLU A 25 5.59 8.32 10.21
N SER A 26 4.47 7.74 9.76
CA SER A 26 3.14 7.97 10.34
C SER A 26 2.36 6.69 10.65
N TRP A 27 3.05 5.54 10.77
CA TRP A 27 2.44 4.26 11.15
C TRP A 27 1.62 4.36 12.44
N GLY A 28 2.15 5.07 13.43
CA GLY A 28 1.55 5.30 14.73
C GLY A 28 0.15 5.89 14.68
N SER A 29 -0.12 6.79 13.72
CA SER A 29 -1.45 7.39 13.53
C SER A 29 -2.52 6.34 13.17
N VAL A 30 -2.18 5.36 12.33
CA VAL A 30 -3.10 4.27 11.96
C VAL A 30 -3.30 3.32 13.13
N ILE A 31 -2.20 2.94 13.80
CA ILE A 31 -2.23 2.03 14.94
C ILE A 31 -3.07 2.61 16.09
N TYR A 32 -2.87 3.88 16.42
CA TYR A 32 -3.63 4.58 17.47
C TYR A 32 -5.13 4.59 17.15
N ASN A 33 -5.50 4.94 15.92
CA ASN A 33 -6.91 4.96 15.51
C ASN A 33 -7.54 3.57 15.56
N LEU A 34 -6.80 2.51 15.24
CA LEU A 34 -7.26 1.13 15.36
C LEU A 34 -7.49 0.73 16.82
N PHE A 35 -6.64 1.16 17.76
CA PHE A 35 -6.91 0.94 19.18
C PHE A 35 -8.20 1.60 19.64
N LEU A 36 -8.43 2.88 19.28
CA LEU A 36 -9.68 3.58 19.59
C LEU A 36 -10.90 2.87 18.98
N GLN A 37 -10.75 2.35 17.76
CA GLN A 37 -11.81 1.58 17.10
C GLN A 37 -12.10 0.27 17.83
N LEU A 38 -11.07 -0.48 18.25
CA LEU A 38 -11.24 -1.71 19.01
C LEU A 38 -11.97 -1.47 20.34
N GLU A 39 -11.61 -0.41 21.07
CA GLU A 39 -12.31 -0.01 22.30
C GLU A 39 -13.79 0.29 22.04
N LYS A 40 -14.08 1.10 21.00
CA LYS A 40 -15.45 1.45 20.62
C LYS A 40 -16.28 0.23 20.21
N GLU A 41 -15.65 -0.76 19.59
CA GLU A 41 -16.30 -2.00 19.14
C GLU A 41 -16.33 -3.10 20.21
N ASN A 42 -15.82 -2.85 21.42
CA ASN A 42 -15.63 -3.85 22.48
C ASN A 42 -14.85 -5.10 22.01
N LYS A 43 -13.87 -4.90 21.12
CA LYS A 43 -12.97 -5.96 20.63
C LYS A 43 -11.63 -5.90 21.33
N SER A 44 -11.02 -7.07 21.53
CA SER A 44 -9.75 -7.18 22.26
C SER A 44 -8.53 -7.27 21.35
N HIS A 45 -8.68 -7.55 20.06
CA HIS A 45 -7.53 -7.64 19.14
C HIS A 45 -7.96 -7.52 17.66
N THR A 46 -7.00 -7.17 16.81
CA THR A 46 -7.06 -7.32 15.34
C THR A 46 -5.65 -7.63 14.81
N SER A 47 -5.56 -8.02 13.54
CA SER A 47 -4.30 -8.19 12.82
C SER A 47 -4.40 -7.54 11.44
N LEU A 48 -3.31 -6.88 11.05
CA LEU A 48 -3.15 -6.25 9.75
C LEU A 48 -2.07 -6.98 8.97
N GLU A 49 -2.25 -7.06 7.66
CA GLU A 49 -1.12 -7.24 6.75
C GLU A 49 -0.47 -5.88 6.49
N VAL A 50 0.85 -5.86 6.46
CA VAL A 50 1.64 -4.66 6.17
C VAL A 50 2.46 -4.95 4.93
N HIS A 51 2.17 -4.25 3.84
CA HIS A 51 2.85 -4.41 2.58
C HIS A 51 3.78 -3.21 2.35
N SER A 52 5.05 -3.51 2.13
CA SER A 52 6.02 -2.58 1.56
C SER A 52 6.16 -2.87 0.05
N PRO A 53 6.86 -2.01 -0.72
CA PRO A 53 7.02 -2.23 -2.17
C PRO A 53 7.74 -3.53 -2.53
N GLY A 54 8.51 -4.11 -1.61
CA GLY A 54 9.31 -5.32 -1.83
C GLY A 54 9.07 -6.45 -0.84
N HIS A 55 8.18 -6.30 0.15
CA HIS A 55 7.99 -7.30 1.20
C HIS A 55 6.61 -7.22 1.86
N ALA A 56 6.14 -8.35 2.40
CA ALA A 56 4.90 -8.44 3.16
C ALA A 56 5.17 -8.90 4.59
N MET A 57 4.54 -8.23 5.54
CA MET A 57 4.73 -8.38 6.99
C MET A 57 3.35 -8.41 7.67
N ALA A 58 3.33 -8.62 8.98
CA ALA A 58 2.08 -8.59 9.76
C ALA A 58 2.22 -7.77 11.04
N LEU A 59 1.14 -7.08 11.40
CA LEU A 59 1.02 -6.27 12.61
C LEU A 59 -0.20 -6.72 13.42
N GLY A 60 0.03 -7.29 14.60
CA GLY A 60 -1.01 -7.63 15.56
C GLY A 60 -1.19 -6.53 16.60
N ILE A 61 -2.44 -6.17 16.87
CA ILE A 61 -2.82 -5.14 17.84
C ILE A 61 -3.75 -5.77 18.86
N LYS A 62 -3.49 -5.59 20.18
CA LYS A 62 -4.27 -6.23 21.25
C LYS A 62 -4.47 -5.31 22.46
N ILE A 63 -5.69 -5.29 22.99
CA ILE A 63 -6.10 -4.68 24.26
C ILE A 63 -6.19 -5.78 25.33
N LYS A 64 -5.56 -5.55 26.48
CA LYS A 64 -5.60 -6.43 27.67
C LYS A 64 -6.39 -5.77 28.78
N ASN A 65 -7.31 -6.51 29.40
CA ASN A 65 -8.25 -5.96 30.40
C ASN A 65 -7.72 -6.00 31.84
N ASP A 66 -6.53 -6.55 32.07
CA ASP A 66 -6.07 -7.05 33.37
C ASP A 66 -4.70 -6.52 33.82
N LYS A 67 -4.07 -5.59 33.09
CA LYS A 67 -2.67 -5.14 33.35
C LYS A 67 -2.47 -3.65 33.16
N GLU A 68 -1.46 -3.09 33.83
CA GLU A 68 -0.95 -1.72 33.60
C GLU A 68 -0.64 -1.46 32.11
N ASN A 69 -0.08 -2.48 31.43
CA ASN A 69 0.17 -2.50 30.00
C ASN A 69 -1.06 -2.95 29.21
N LYS A 70 -2.01 -2.03 29.03
CA LYS A 70 -3.31 -2.25 28.37
C LYS A 70 -3.18 -2.52 26.87
N PHE A 71 -2.24 -1.88 26.18
CA PHE A 71 -2.13 -1.92 24.72
C PHE A 71 -0.85 -2.66 24.29
N VAL A 72 -0.99 -3.57 23.33
CA VAL A 72 0.11 -4.41 22.85
C VAL A 72 0.16 -4.37 21.34
N ILE A 73 1.35 -4.13 20.81
CA ILE A 73 1.65 -4.19 19.38
C ILE A 73 2.66 -5.33 19.18
N ASN A 74 2.35 -6.25 18.28
CA ASN A 74 3.24 -7.31 17.83
C ASN A 74 3.53 -7.10 16.35
N PHE A 75 4.79 -7.09 15.96
CA PHE A 75 5.22 -6.97 14.57
C PHE A 75 5.98 -8.23 14.16
N TYR A 76 5.57 -8.80 13.03
CA TYR A 76 6.10 -10.04 12.48
C TYR A 76 6.63 -9.82 11.06
N ASP A 77 7.87 -10.22 10.86
CA ASP A 77 8.56 -10.23 9.58
C ASP A 77 8.85 -11.70 9.20
N PRO A 78 8.28 -12.21 8.09
CA PRO A 78 8.52 -13.58 7.63
C PRO A 78 9.99 -13.92 7.36
N ASN A 79 10.84 -12.93 7.06
CA ASN A 79 12.27 -13.14 6.84
C ASN A 79 13.05 -13.17 8.16
N GLN A 80 12.40 -12.86 9.28
CA GLN A 80 12.98 -12.85 10.62
C GLN A 80 12.10 -13.65 11.59
N THR A 81 11.88 -14.92 11.26
CA THR A 81 10.95 -15.81 11.98
C THR A 81 11.28 -16.02 13.47
N ALA A 82 12.53 -15.80 13.88
CA ALA A 82 12.97 -15.93 15.27
C ALA A 82 12.76 -14.64 16.10
N THR A 83 12.48 -13.50 15.47
CA THR A 83 12.39 -12.20 16.15
C THR A 83 11.05 -11.54 15.84
N HIS A 84 10.13 -11.61 16.80
CA HIS A 84 8.95 -10.72 16.79
C HIS A 84 9.23 -9.52 17.68
N LYS A 85 8.96 -8.31 17.18
CA LYS A 85 9.02 -7.11 18.03
C LYS A 85 7.70 -6.95 18.74
N ARG A 86 7.76 -6.79 20.06
CA ARG A 86 6.59 -6.60 20.91
C ARG A 86 6.77 -5.36 21.76
N VAL A 87 5.81 -4.45 21.67
CA VAL A 87 5.81 -3.19 22.43
C VAL A 87 4.53 -3.08 23.25
N PHE A 88 4.64 -2.48 24.42
CA PHE A 88 3.56 -2.32 25.40
C PHE A 88 3.34 -0.84 25.69
N PHE A 89 2.07 -0.43 25.80
CA PHE A 89 1.68 0.90 26.22
C PHE A 89 0.62 0.85 27.32
N CYS A 90 0.73 1.78 28.27
CA CYS A 90 -0.26 2.03 29.30
C CYS A 90 -1.30 3.05 28.82
N THR A 91 -2.48 3.08 29.45
CA THR A 91 -3.54 4.04 29.12
C THR A 91 -3.10 5.50 29.23
N ASN A 92 -2.23 5.81 30.20
CA ASN A 92 -1.73 7.17 30.43
C ASN A 92 -0.79 7.66 29.31
N ASN A 93 -0.20 6.73 28.54
CA ASN A 93 0.80 7.01 27.52
C ASN A 93 0.32 6.56 26.12
N ILE A 94 -0.98 6.33 25.93
CA ILE A 94 -1.52 5.85 24.66
C ILE A 94 -1.22 6.81 23.49
N CYS A 95 -1.08 8.12 23.77
CA CYS A 95 -0.74 9.12 22.76
C CYS A 95 0.68 8.93 22.19
N ASP A 96 1.60 8.29 22.93
CA ASP A 96 2.96 8.03 22.45
C ASP A 96 2.96 7.10 21.22
N ILE A 97 1.91 6.27 21.08
CA ILE A 97 1.70 5.40 19.91
C ILE A 97 1.65 6.21 18.62
N ILE A 98 1.12 7.44 18.64
CA ILE A 98 0.98 8.30 17.45
C ILE A 98 2.35 8.57 16.81
N ASN A 99 3.42 8.59 17.60
CA ASN A 99 4.77 8.91 17.14
C ASN A 99 5.51 7.70 16.55
N LEU A 100 4.92 6.50 16.57
CA LEU A 100 5.54 5.31 16.00
C LEU A 100 5.69 5.42 14.47
N THR A 101 6.81 4.95 13.98
CA THR A 101 7.20 4.93 12.57
C THR A 101 7.60 3.51 12.17
N ALA A 102 7.73 3.24 10.87
CA ALA A 102 8.30 1.99 10.36
C ALA A 102 9.71 1.73 10.92
N TYR A 103 10.47 2.79 11.22
CA TYR A 103 11.85 2.73 11.73
C TYR A 103 11.94 2.18 13.15
N ASP A 104 10.88 2.28 13.94
CA ASP A 104 10.81 1.65 15.27
C ASP A 104 10.72 0.11 15.15
N PHE A 105 10.11 -0.37 14.05
CA PHE A 105 9.86 -1.79 13.82
C PHE A 105 10.97 -2.48 13.02
N LEU A 106 11.68 -1.77 12.16
CA LEU A 106 12.63 -2.39 11.22
C LEU A 106 14.07 -1.90 11.41
N SER A 107 15.03 -2.79 11.15
CA SER A 107 16.44 -2.39 11.09
C SER A 107 16.71 -1.56 9.83
N GLU A 108 17.80 -0.79 9.82
CA GLU A 108 18.19 -0.03 8.61
C GLU A 108 18.35 -0.93 7.38
N GLN A 109 18.87 -2.15 7.57
CA GLN A 109 19.03 -3.11 6.48
C GLN A 109 17.66 -3.54 5.92
N CYS A 110 16.71 -3.87 6.80
CA CYS A 110 15.36 -4.25 6.38
C CYS A 110 14.65 -3.11 5.66
N LEU A 111 14.77 -1.88 6.17
CA LEU A 111 14.16 -0.70 5.54
C LEU A 111 14.63 -0.52 4.09
N LYS A 112 15.93 -0.69 3.82
CA LYS A 112 16.49 -0.65 2.46
C LYS A 112 15.99 -1.83 1.61
N CYS A 113 16.15 -3.06 2.10
CA CYS A 113 15.80 -4.26 1.34
C CYS A 113 14.30 -4.34 1.00
N TYR A 114 13.44 -3.76 1.86
CA TYR A 114 12.00 -3.79 1.67
C TYR A 114 11.47 -2.54 0.97
N GLY A 115 12.35 -1.63 0.54
CA GLY A 115 12.01 -0.40 -0.18
C GLY A 115 11.41 0.70 0.66
N LEU A 116 11.44 0.59 1.99
CA LEU A 116 10.83 1.56 2.90
C LEU A 116 11.68 2.81 3.15
N LYS A 117 12.97 2.76 2.76
CA LYS A 117 13.87 3.91 2.85
C LYS A 117 13.75 4.83 1.64
N GLU A 118 13.65 4.23 0.45
CA GLU A 118 13.49 4.92 -0.82
C GLU A 118 12.03 5.29 -1.08
N ASP A 119 11.12 4.33 -0.95
CA ASP A 119 9.70 4.54 -1.05
C ASP A 119 9.13 4.76 0.36
N THR A 120 8.71 5.98 0.65
CA THR A 120 8.33 6.43 2.00
C THR A 120 6.93 6.02 2.42
N LEU A 121 6.34 4.99 1.79
CA LEU A 121 4.95 4.59 1.99
C LEU A 121 4.80 3.07 2.22
N SER A 122 3.76 2.71 2.99
CA SER A 122 3.33 1.34 3.28
C SER A 122 1.83 1.20 3.14
N LEU A 123 1.36 -0.01 2.80
CA LEU A 123 -0.06 -0.33 2.71
C LEU A 123 -0.46 -1.29 3.84
N PHE A 124 -1.34 -0.86 4.73
CA PHE A 124 -1.92 -1.71 5.77
C PHE A 124 -3.27 -2.23 5.31
N VAL A 125 -3.54 -3.51 5.53
CA VAL A 125 -4.79 -4.18 5.16
C VAL A 125 -5.37 -4.91 6.37
N ASP A 126 -6.53 -4.45 6.85
CA ASP A 126 -7.33 -5.17 7.84
C ASP A 126 -8.33 -6.09 7.13
N LYS A 127 -7.96 -7.36 7.00
CA LYS A 127 -8.82 -8.39 6.38
C LYS A 127 -10.01 -8.78 7.25
N THR A 128 -9.98 -8.52 8.57
CA THR A 128 -11.08 -8.85 9.49
C THR A 128 -12.33 -8.01 9.25
N LYS A 129 -12.19 -6.92 8.48
CA LYS A 129 -13.26 -6.01 8.05
C LYS A 129 -13.78 -6.30 6.65
N SER A 130 -13.33 -7.38 6.01
CA SER A 130 -13.92 -7.81 4.75
C SER A 130 -15.34 -8.33 4.99
N ASN A 131 -16.34 -7.67 4.42
CA ASN A 131 -17.67 -8.26 4.28
C ASN A 131 -17.61 -9.31 3.16
N ASP A 132 -18.51 -10.29 3.15
CA ASP A 132 -18.60 -11.42 2.20
C ASP A 132 -18.58 -11.05 0.69
N ASN A 133 -18.66 -9.75 0.37
CA ASN A 133 -18.73 -9.20 -0.99
C ASN A 133 -17.37 -8.79 -1.60
N ASN A 134 -16.22 -9.20 -1.03
CA ASN A 134 -14.87 -8.85 -1.53
C ASN A 134 -14.57 -7.33 -1.62
N ASN A 135 -15.35 -6.49 -0.93
CA ASN A 135 -15.17 -5.04 -0.99
C ASN A 135 -13.86 -4.60 -0.34
N VAL A 136 -13.25 -3.56 -0.91
CA VAL A 136 -12.12 -2.83 -0.31
C VAL A 136 -12.59 -1.45 0.09
N PHE A 137 -12.26 -1.02 1.30
CA PHE A 137 -12.52 0.34 1.77
C PHE A 137 -11.20 1.03 2.07
N ILE A 138 -10.82 1.98 1.22
CA ILE A 138 -9.63 2.80 1.46
C ILE A 138 -10.01 3.86 2.51
N LYS A 139 -9.50 3.67 3.74
CA LYS A 139 -9.75 4.52 4.91
C LYS A 139 -8.75 5.66 5.06
N LYS A 140 -7.57 5.51 4.47
CA LYS A 140 -6.50 6.52 4.46
C LYS A 140 -5.74 6.47 3.14
N LEU A 141 -5.48 7.65 2.58
CA LEU A 141 -4.53 7.88 1.49
C LEU A 141 -3.32 8.64 2.04
N PRO A 142 -2.16 8.53 1.38
CA PRO A 142 -1.02 9.37 1.72
C PRO A 142 -1.29 10.83 1.33
N ASP A 143 -0.60 11.76 1.98
CA ASP A 143 -0.74 13.21 1.76
C ASP A 143 -0.36 13.60 0.32
N ASN A 144 0.64 12.92 -0.24
CA ASN A 144 1.01 13.05 -1.64
C ASN A 144 0.69 11.76 -2.41
N ILE A 145 -0.42 11.77 -3.14
CA ILE A 145 -0.82 10.65 -4.01
C ILE A 145 -0.10 10.67 -5.37
N LEU A 146 0.56 11.77 -5.75
CA LEU A 146 1.27 11.91 -7.03
C LEU A 146 2.68 11.33 -6.95
N GLN A 147 2.79 10.06 -6.59
CA GLN A 147 4.04 9.32 -6.47
C GLN A 147 3.95 8.01 -7.24
N GLY A 148 5.03 7.61 -7.92
CA GLY A 148 5.06 6.37 -8.71
C GLY A 148 4.73 5.13 -7.88
N VAL A 149 5.18 5.07 -6.62
CA VAL A 149 4.88 3.97 -5.71
C VAL A 149 3.38 3.86 -5.36
N VAL A 150 2.64 4.98 -5.35
CA VAL A 150 1.18 4.97 -5.12
C VAL A 150 0.47 4.24 -6.25
N ILE A 151 0.86 4.53 -7.49
CA ILE A 151 0.37 3.81 -8.67
C ILE A 151 0.84 2.36 -8.63
N ASN A 152 2.10 2.08 -8.27
CA ASN A 152 2.62 0.72 -8.18
C ASN A 152 1.80 -0.17 -7.24
N PHE A 153 1.56 0.28 -6.01
CA PHE A 153 0.72 -0.43 -5.05
C PHE A 153 -0.71 -0.60 -5.55
N ALA A 154 -1.31 0.46 -6.08
CA ALA A 154 -2.67 0.40 -6.61
C ALA A 154 -2.79 -0.63 -7.74
N MET A 155 -1.82 -0.63 -8.66
CA MET A 155 -1.75 -1.58 -9.77
C MET A 155 -1.55 -3.01 -9.29
N GLY A 156 -0.65 -3.26 -8.32
CA GLY A 156 -0.40 -4.60 -7.80
C GLY A 156 -1.53 -5.17 -6.94
N ALA A 157 -2.33 -4.31 -6.31
CA ALA A 157 -3.45 -4.69 -5.44
C ALA A 157 -4.83 -4.64 -6.13
N GLY A 158 -4.92 -4.08 -7.35
CA GLY A 158 -6.17 -3.91 -8.09
C GLY A 158 -7.00 -2.67 -7.73
N LEU A 159 -6.42 -1.69 -7.02
CA LEU A 159 -7.13 -0.53 -6.46
C LEU A 159 -7.34 0.59 -7.48
N ARG A 160 -8.23 0.38 -8.45
CA ARG A 160 -8.56 1.33 -9.51
C ARG A 160 -8.99 2.71 -9.01
N GLU A 161 -9.69 2.81 -7.88
CA GLU A 161 -10.16 4.10 -7.38
C GLU A 161 -8.99 4.99 -6.90
N ILE A 162 -7.83 4.40 -6.54
CA ILE A 162 -6.61 5.16 -6.25
C ILE A 162 -6.05 5.78 -7.54
N ILE A 163 -6.01 5.02 -8.65
CA ILE A 163 -5.57 5.54 -9.95
C ILE A 163 -6.47 6.71 -10.41
N LYS A 164 -7.79 6.58 -10.22
CA LYS A 164 -8.74 7.67 -10.46
C LYS A 164 -8.45 8.91 -9.64
N LYS A 165 -8.11 8.74 -8.36
CA LYS A 165 -7.75 9.88 -7.50
C LYS A 165 -6.48 10.56 -7.98
N VAL A 166 -5.49 9.81 -8.45
CA VAL A 166 -4.24 10.36 -8.98
C VAL A 166 -4.49 11.28 -10.17
N TYR A 167 -5.15 10.81 -11.24
CA TYR A 167 -5.32 11.65 -12.43
C TYR A 167 -6.39 12.75 -12.29
N ASN A 168 -7.20 12.73 -11.23
CA ASN A 168 -8.17 13.78 -10.89
C ASN A 168 -7.65 14.76 -9.84
N ASP A 169 -6.45 14.53 -9.28
CA ASP A 169 -5.81 15.50 -8.39
C ASP A 169 -5.53 16.78 -9.16
N THR A 170 -5.86 17.94 -8.59
CA THR A 170 -5.67 19.23 -9.27
C THR A 170 -4.20 19.51 -9.59
N ARG A 171 -3.27 18.95 -8.80
CA ARG A 171 -1.82 19.09 -9.01
C ARG A 171 -1.29 18.20 -10.13
N PHE A 172 -2.10 17.26 -10.66
CA PHE A 172 -1.68 16.34 -11.70
C PHE A 172 -1.25 17.06 -12.99
N THR A 173 -1.95 18.15 -13.35
CA THR A 173 -1.63 18.97 -14.53
C THR A 173 -0.39 19.84 -14.34
N ASP A 174 0.05 20.04 -13.09
CA ASP A 174 1.20 20.88 -12.75
C ASP A 174 2.52 20.08 -12.77
N LEU A 175 2.44 18.76 -12.95
CA LEU A 175 3.60 17.90 -13.04
C LEU A 175 4.43 18.26 -14.29
N THR A 176 5.73 18.48 -14.08
CA THR A 176 6.67 18.56 -15.19
C THR A 176 6.66 17.26 -15.99
N LYS A 177 7.10 17.32 -17.25
CA LYS A 177 7.22 16.12 -18.09
C LYS A 177 8.04 14.99 -17.44
N SER A 178 9.12 15.36 -16.73
CA SER A 178 9.96 14.39 -16.00
C SER A 178 9.20 13.73 -14.84
N GLN A 179 8.48 14.51 -14.04
CA GLN A 179 7.65 13.97 -12.95
C GLN A 179 6.52 13.09 -13.48
N MET A 180 5.86 13.51 -14.56
CA MET A 180 4.81 12.72 -15.22
C MET A 180 5.36 11.38 -15.72
N LYS A 181 6.55 11.38 -16.31
CA LYS A 181 7.23 10.15 -16.74
C LYS A 181 7.50 9.21 -15.56
N ILE A 182 8.07 9.71 -14.46
CA ILE A 182 8.34 8.91 -13.25
C ILE A 182 7.03 8.35 -12.67
N LEU A 183 5.99 9.17 -12.61
CA LEU A 183 4.66 8.77 -12.15
C LEU A 183 4.11 7.63 -13.01
N CYS A 184 4.16 7.77 -14.33
CA CYS A 184 3.68 6.74 -15.26
C CYS A 184 4.54 5.47 -15.24
N GLU A 185 5.87 5.58 -15.15
CA GLU A 185 6.74 4.40 -15.02
C GLU A 185 6.37 3.56 -13.79
N SER A 186 5.97 4.20 -12.69
CA SER A 186 5.39 3.56 -11.50
C SER A 186 6.18 2.33 -11.03
N LYS A 187 7.51 2.44 -11.03
CA LYS A 187 8.40 1.37 -10.59
C LYS A 187 8.53 1.38 -9.07
N ASN A 188 8.61 0.21 -8.46
CA ASN A 188 9.03 0.08 -7.05
C ASN A 188 10.56 0.11 -6.92
N VAL A 189 11.07 0.02 -5.68
CA VAL A 189 12.51 -0.08 -5.38
C VAL A 189 13.26 -1.17 -6.19
N ASN A 190 12.58 -2.26 -6.54
CA ASN A 190 13.14 -3.36 -7.32
C ASN A 190 13.03 -3.13 -8.84
N ASN A 191 12.70 -1.91 -9.26
CA ASN A 191 12.46 -1.51 -10.65
C ASN A 191 11.36 -2.30 -11.36
N VAL A 192 10.44 -2.91 -10.61
CA VAL A 192 9.29 -3.63 -11.17
C VAL A 192 8.17 -2.61 -11.44
N PRO A 193 7.72 -2.44 -12.70
CA PRO A 193 6.63 -1.52 -13.03
C PRO A 193 5.29 -1.98 -12.47
N GLY A 194 4.44 -1.03 -12.06
CA GLY A 194 3.09 -1.33 -11.59
C GLY A 194 2.25 -2.06 -12.65
N LEU A 195 2.38 -1.68 -13.92
CA LEU A 195 1.70 -2.34 -15.04
C LEU A 195 2.06 -3.83 -15.16
N LEU A 196 3.29 -4.22 -14.86
CA LEU A 196 3.70 -5.63 -14.85
C LEU A 196 2.93 -6.38 -13.76
N LEU A 197 2.85 -5.82 -12.55
CA LEU A 197 2.14 -6.44 -11.42
C LEU A 197 0.63 -6.61 -11.71
N ALA A 198 -0.01 -5.59 -12.30
CA ALA A 198 -1.42 -5.66 -12.66
C ALA A 198 -1.70 -6.74 -13.73
N LEU A 199 -0.84 -6.83 -14.75
CA LEU A 199 -0.93 -7.86 -15.80
C LEU A 199 -0.73 -9.27 -15.21
N GLN A 200 0.30 -9.45 -14.39
CA GLN A 200 0.59 -10.72 -13.72
C GLN A 200 -0.56 -11.20 -12.85
N ASN A 201 -1.31 -10.28 -12.23
CA ASN A 201 -2.40 -10.61 -11.31
C ASN A 201 -3.80 -10.54 -11.97
N GLY A 202 -3.89 -10.23 -13.26
CA GLY A 202 -5.16 -10.16 -14.00
C GLY A 202 -6.07 -9.03 -13.53
N HIS A 203 -5.50 -7.89 -13.11
CA HIS A 203 -6.25 -6.73 -12.64
C HIS A 203 -6.67 -5.83 -13.82
N ASP A 204 -7.56 -6.33 -14.67
CA ASP A 204 -8.11 -5.62 -15.84
C ASP A 204 -8.64 -4.21 -15.53
N ASN A 205 -9.41 -4.07 -14.46
CA ASN A 205 -10.08 -2.83 -14.08
C ASN A 205 -9.10 -1.71 -13.71
N VAL A 206 -7.97 -2.04 -13.07
CA VAL A 206 -6.94 -1.03 -12.73
C VAL A 206 -6.12 -0.68 -13.96
N ILE A 207 -5.92 -1.63 -14.89
CA ILE A 207 -5.25 -1.40 -16.17
C ILE A 207 -6.07 -0.42 -17.03
N ASP A 208 -7.40 -0.53 -17.05
CA ASP A 208 -8.28 0.40 -17.78
C ASP A 208 -8.13 1.85 -17.26
N GLU A 209 -8.17 2.04 -15.95
CA GLU A 209 -7.98 3.36 -15.34
C GLU A 209 -6.56 3.90 -15.55
N TYR A 210 -5.56 3.02 -15.51
CA TYR A 210 -4.18 3.38 -15.85
C TYR A 210 -4.05 3.81 -17.32
N GLY A 211 -4.76 3.17 -18.25
CA GLY A 211 -4.86 3.61 -19.64
C GLY A 211 -5.41 5.04 -19.77
N THR A 212 -6.36 5.42 -18.90
CA THR A 212 -6.88 6.80 -18.83
C THR A 212 -5.82 7.78 -18.30
N LEU A 213 -5.07 7.40 -17.26
CA LEU A 213 -3.93 8.17 -16.75
C LEU A 213 -2.89 8.39 -17.85
N ILE A 214 -2.52 7.34 -18.59
CA ILE A 214 -1.56 7.41 -19.69
C ILE A 214 -2.02 8.39 -20.78
N LYS A 215 -3.29 8.36 -21.18
CA LYS A 215 -3.82 9.32 -22.17
C LYS A 215 -3.73 10.77 -21.70
N LYS A 216 -3.82 11.01 -20.39
CA LYS A 216 -3.71 12.35 -19.79
C LYS A 216 -2.26 12.81 -19.57
N SER A 217 -1.29 11.91 -19.65
CA SER A 217 0.13 12.20 -19.38
C SER A 217 0.80 13.09 -20.43
N ASN A 218 0.25 13.15 -21.66
CA ASN A 218 0.84 13.85 -22.81
C ASN A 218 2.30 13.45 -23.11
N LEU A 219 2.68 12.21 -22.78
CA LEU A 219 3.99 11.64 -23.11
C LEU A 219 4.07 11.27 -24.60
N ASN A 220 5.27 11.32 -25.17
CA ASN A 220 5.47 10.99 -26.58
C ASN A 220 5.47 9.47 -26.81
N LYS A 221 5.42 9.08 -28.08
CA LYS A 221 5.34 7.66 -28.48
C LYS A 221 6.50 6.81 -27.95
N GLU A 222 7.72 7.34 -27.94
CA GLU A 222 8.92 6.61 -27.50
C GLU A 222 8.87 6.34 -25.98
N GLU A 223 8.47 7.36 -25.21
CA GLU A 223 8.26 7.25 -23.77
C GLU A 223 7.17 6.23 -23.44
N LEU A 224 6.06 6.25 -24.18
CA LEU A 224 4.96 5.32 -24.02
C LEU A 224 5.35 3.88 -24.38
N ILE A 225 6.14 3.66 -25.43
CA ILE A 225 6.65 2.32 -25.78
C ILE A 225 7.45 1.74 -24.60
N HIS A 226 8.32 2.54 -23.98
CA HIS A 226 9.10 2.11 -22.83
C HIS A 226 8.21 1.78 -21.62
N ILE A 227 7.27 2.65 -21.28
CA ILE A 227 6.36 2.47 -20.14
C ILE A 227 5.45 1.23 -20.33
N LEU A 228 4.81 1.14 -21.50
CA LEU A 228 3.85 0.08 -21.82
C LEU A 228 4.51 -1.27 -22.10
N SER A 229 5.83 -1.30 -22.30
CA SER A 229 6.57 -2.57 -22.38
C SER A 229 6.50 -3.35 -21.05
N ALA A 230 6.31 -2.66 -19.92
CA ALA A 230 6.14 -3.26 -18.60
C ALA A 230 7.16 -4.38 -18.31
N ARG A 231 8.45 -4.05 -18.40
CA ARG A 231 9.57 -4.99 -18.23
C ARG A 231 10.29 -4.77 -16.92
N THR A 232 10.87 -5.84 -16.37
CA THR A 232 11.87 -5.79 -15.30
C THR A 232 13.18 -5.15 -15.76
N LEU A 233 14.06 -4.80 -14.81
CA LEU A 233 15.33 -4.11 -15.05
C LEU A 233 16.26 -4.85 -16.05
N ASP A 234 16.27 -6.18 -16.02
CA ASP A 234 17.04 -7.01 -16.95
C ASP A 234 16.39 -7.15 -18.34
N GLY A 235 15.21 -6.56 -18.53
CA GLY A 235 14.48 -6.48 -19.80
C GLY A 235 13.90 -7.81 -20.29
N THR A 236 14.13 -8.91 -19.58
CA THR A 236 13.86 -10.27 -20.05
C THR A 236 12.39 -10.63 -20.02
N ILE A 237 11.65 -10.26 -18.97
CA ILE A 237 10.25 -10.71 -18.78
C ILE A 237 9.28 -9.53 -18.89
N PRO A 238 8.48 -9.44 -19.98
CA PRO A 238 7.42 -8.45 -20.10
C PRO A 238 6.15 -8.86 -19.35
N GLY A 239 5.38 -7.90 -18.85
CA GLY A 239 4.13 -8.16 -18.13
C GLY A 239 3.10 -8.99 -18.92
N LEU A 240 3.06 -8.83 -20.26
CA LEU A 240 2.18 -9.63 -21.11
C LEU A 240 2.52 -11.13 -21.06
N TYR A 241 3.81 -11.48 -20.96
CA TYR A 241 4.23 -12.87 -20.79
C TYR A 241 3.70 -13.43 -19.47
N GLN A 242 3.79 -12.66 -18.38
CA GLN A 242 3.26 -13.07 -17.07
C GLN A 242 1.74 -13.25 -17.10
N ALA A 243 1.01 -12.35 -17.77
CA ALA A 243 -0.43 -12.48 -17.95
C ALA A 243 -0.80 -13.77 -18.69
N LEU A 244 -0.10 -14.09 -19.79
CA LEU A 244 -0.30 -15.34 -20.54
C LEU A 244 0.00 -16.57 -19.67
N GLN A 245 1.11 -16.57 -18.94
CA GLN A 245 1.51 -17.68 -18.08
C GLN A 245 0.49 -17.95 -16.96
N ASN A 246 -0.11 -16.89 -16.42
CA ASN A 246 -1.09 -16.98 -15.33
C ASN A 246 -2.55 -17.13 -15.81
N GLY A 247 -2.79 -17.19 -17.12
CA GLY A 247 -4.14 -17.35 -17.68
C GLY A 247 -5.00 -16.07 -17.59
N HIS A 248 -4.38 -14.90 -17.68
CA HIS A 248 -5.00 -13.57 -17.64
C HIS A 248 -4.94 -12.82 -18.96
N ALA A 249 -4.67 -13.52 -20.07
CA ALA A 249 -4.55 -12.93 -21.41
C ALA A 249 -5.90 -12.66 -22.08
#